data_AF-A0A453RYL5-F1
#
_entry.id   AF-A0A453RYL5-F1
#
_cell.length_a   1.000
_cell.length_b   1.000
_cell.length_c   1.000
_cell.angle_alpha   90.00
_cell.angle_beta   90.00
_cell.angle_gamma   90.00
#
_symmetry.space_group_name_H-M   'P 1'
#
loop_
_entity.id
_entity.type
_entity.pdbx_description
1 polymer ?
#
loop_
_entity_poly.entity_id
_entity_poly.type
_entity_poly.pdbx_seq_one_letter_code
_entity_poly.pdbx_strand_id
1 'polypeptide(L)'
;MASAAAAAAAGMGCYSQTSWALRRLGAGGGALASAATRRRNCSVAAAVFDNQNREYVIVGGGNAAGYAARTFVEHGMADGRLCIVSKEAVPPYERPALTKGYLFPPEKKPARLPGFHTCVGSGGQRQTAEWYKENGIEVLYEDPVEAFDGKTQTLKTSSGKILKYGSLIISTGCAAARLPEKIGGDLPGVHYIRDVADADSLVSSLGKAKKIVVIGGGYIGMEVAAAACGWNLDTTIIFPEDHIMPRLFTPSLAKKYEELYEQNGVKFVKGALIDKLDAGSDGRVSSAILKDGSVVEADTVIVGIGAKPSVSPFEAVGVNIEVGGIERLIPCLEQVYLASLLLEMWQLFRSRCMIE
;
A
#
# COMPACT_ATOMS: atom_id res chain seq x y z
N MET A 1 -21.93 -50.23 -32.89
CA MET A 1 -23.28 -50.29 -32.28
C MET A 1 -23.46 -48.95 -31.57
N ALA A 2 -24.12 -47.95 -32.17
CA ALA A 2 -25.55 -47.64 -32.04
C ALA A 2 -25.97 -47.59 -30.55
N SER A 3 -26.58 -46.54 -29.97
CA SER A 3 -27.57 -45.60 -30.49
C SER A 3 -27.93 -44.51 -29.44
N ALA A 4 -28.50 -43.39 -29.91
CA ALA A 4 -29.53 -42.48 -29.33
C ALA A 4 -29.21 -41.65 -28.06
N ALA A 5 -29.33 -40.30 -28.04
CA ALA A 5 -30.51 -39.40 -28.20
C ALA A 5 -31.51 -39.52 -27.02
N ALA A 6 -32.16 -38.51 -26.42
CA ALA A 6 -32.55 -37.12 -26.73
C ALA A 6 -32.94 -36.40 -25.40
N ALA A 7 -32.76 -35.09 -25.22
CA ALA A 7 -33.73 -33.97 -25.36
C ALA A 7 -34.65 -33.62 -24.14
N ALA A 8 -34.70 -32.31 -23.85
CA ALA A 8 -35.82 -31.48 -23.31
C ALA A 8 -36.34 -31.78 -21.88
N ALA A 9 -37.01 -30.90 -21.11
CA ALA A 9 -37.21 -29.45 -21.00
C ALA A 9 -38.11 -29.24 -19.74
N ALA A 10 -37.98 -28.08 -19.07
CA ALA A 10 -39.00 -27.32 -18.30
C ALA A 10 -39.84 -27.94 -17.14
N GLY A 11 -40.15 -27.07 -16.16
CA GLY A 11 -41.25 -27.20 -15.16
C GLY A 11 -40.75 -27.18 -13.70
N MET A 12 -40.79 -26.06 -12.96
CA MET A 12 -41.93 -25.46 -12.22
C MET A 12 -42.80 -26.44 -11.41
N GLY A 13 -42.86 -26.20 -10.08
CA GLY A 13 -43.87 -26.71 -9.13
C GLY A 13 -43.48 -26.35 -7.68
N CYS A 14 -44.13 -25.34 -7.07
CA CYS A 14 -45.16 -25.45 -5.99
C CYS A 14 -44.57 -25.77 -4.60
N TYR A 15 -44.77 -25.01 -3.52
CA TYR A 15 -45.99 -24.73 -2.70
C TYR A 15 -45.68 -23.55 -1.73
N SER A 16 -46.41 -22.42 -1.65
CA SER A 16 -47.62 -22.08 -0.84
C SER A 16 -47.57 -22.49 0.65
N GLN A 17 -48.11 -21.82 1.68
CA GLN A 17 -48.79 -20.52 1.95
C GLN A 17 -49.09 -20.51 3.48
N THR A 18 -49.23 -19.33 4.11
CA THR A 18 -50.22 -18.93 5.16
C THR A 18 -49.72 -17.64 5.83
N SER A 19 -50.21 -16.46 5.45
CA SER A 19 -51.46 -15.76 5.82
C SER A 19 -51.51 -15.28 7.27
N TRP A 20 -51.59 -13.96 7.48
CA TRP A 20 -52.67 -13.32 8.25
C TRP A 20 -52.85 -11.89 7.71
N ALA A 21 -54.09 -11.60 7.30
CA ALA A 21 -54.55 -10.30 6.85
C ALA A 21 -55.65 -9.83 7.80
N LEU A 22 -55.67 -8.52 8.10
CA LEU A 22 -56.88 -7.81 8.49
C LEU A 22 -56.91 -6.45 7.77
N ARG A 23 -58.09 -6.12 7.28
CA ARG A 23 -58.42 -5.12 6.26
C ARG A 23 -59.05 -3.87 6.93
N ARG A 24 -58.69 -2.69 6.38
CA ARG A 24 -59.57 -1.53 5.99
C ARG A 24 -60.35 -0.81 7.10
N LEU A 25 -60.65 0.50 7.09
CA LEU A 25 -60.77 1.58 6.08
C LEU A 25 -60.73 2.93 6.83
N GLY A 26 -60.41 4.04 6.14
CA GLY A 26 -60.77 5.38 6.62
C GLY A 26 -59.97 6.51 5.95
N ALA A 27 -60.61 7.25 5.06
CA ALA A 27 -60.07 8.41 4.35
C ALA A 27 -59.97 9.66 5.24
N GLY A 28 -59.00 10.52 4.98
CA GLY A 28 -58.91 11.87 5.56
C GLY A 28 -57.64 12.58 5.09
N GLY A 29 -57.81 13.65 4.30
CA GLY A 29 -56.71 14.41 3.70
C GLY A 29 -55.86 15.18 4.71
N GLY A 30 -54.64 15.52 4.28
CA GLY A 30 -53.78 16.43 5.03
C GLY A 30 -52.34 16.45 4.52
N ALA A 31 -52.01 17.53 3.81
CA ALA A 31 -50.67 18.12 3.63
C ALA A 31 -49.50 17.23 3.16
N LEU A 32 -49.16 17.41 1.88
CA LEU A 32 -47.82 17.16 1.33
C LEU A 32 -46.80 18.08 2.01
N ALA A 33 -46.03 17.56 2.96
CA ALA A 33 -44.80 18.22 3.43
C ALA A 33 -43.66 17.83 2.49
N SER A 34 -43.39 18.70 1.51
CA SER A 34 -42.16 18.68 0.70
C SER A 34 -40.97 18.95 1.63
N ALA A 35 -40.24 17.89 2.00
CA ALA A 35 -38.92 18.04 2.59
C ALA A 35 -37.96 18.56 1.51
N ALA A 36 -37.82 19.89 1.45
CA ALA A 36 -36.87 20.55 0.58
C ALA A 36 -35.46 20.07 0.91
N THR A 37 -34.90 19.21 0.06
CA THR A 37 -33.49 18.87 0.07
C THR A 37 -32.74 20.15 -0.30
N ARG A 38 -32.22 20.86 0.70
CA ARG A 38 -31.38 22.04 0.50
C ARG A 38 -30.06 21.56 -0.10
N ARG A 39 -30.02 21.43 -1.43
CA ARG A 39 -28.76 21.32 -2.18
C ARG A 39 -27.96 22.58 -1.86
N ARG A 40 -26.95 22.44 -1.01
CA ARG A 40 -25.90 23.45 -0.89
C ARG A 40 -25.17 23.43 -2.24
N ASN A 41 -25.38 24.47 -3.02
CA ASN A 41 -24.52 24.76 -4.16
C ASN A 41 -23.13 25.10 -3.58
N CYS A 42 -22.24 24.11 -3.49
CA CYS A 42 -20.82 24.38 -3.34
C CYS A 42 -20.31 24.86 -4.70
N SER A 43 -20.32 26.17 -4.90
CA SER A 43 -19.46 26.78 -5.92
C SER A 43 -18.02 26.60 -5.43
N VAL A 44 -17.34 25.57 -5.91
CA VAL A 44 -15.90 25.39 -5.69
C VAL A 44 -15.18 26.48 -6.48
N ALA A 45 -15.10 27.67 -5.89
CA ALA A 45 -14.28 28.75 -6.40
C ALA A 45 -12.81 28.29 -6.30
N ALA A 46 -12.12 28.33 -7.43
CA ALA A 46 -10.73 27.90 -7.60
C ALA A 46 -9.70 28.76 -6.83
N ALA A 47 -10.08 29.43 -5.73
CA ALA A 47 -9.32 30.48 -5.07
C ALA A 47 -8.97 30.20 -3.59
N VAL A 48 -9.02 28.94 -3.12
CA VAL A 48 -8.91 28.66 -1.67
C VAL A 48 -7.48 28.39 -1.18
N PHE A 49 -6.50 28.15 -2.06
CA PHE A 49 -5.19 27.63 -1.62
C PHE A 49 -4.01 28.62 -1.69
N ASP A 50 -4.23 29.90 -2.03
CA ASP A 50 -3.15 30.90 -2.13
C ASP A 50 -2.54 31.29 -0.75
N ASN A 51 -3.23 31.01 0.34
CA ASN A 51 -2.66 31.21 1.67
C ASN A 51 -1.59 30.13 1.94
N GLN A 52 -0.41 30.47 2.45
CA GLN A 52 0.58 29.47 2.88
C GLN A 52 0.27 28.85 4.26
N ASN A 53 -0.73 29.38 4.95
CA ASN A 53 -1.18 28.86 6.24
C ASN A 53 -2.27 27.80 6.05
N ARG A 54 -2.14 26.67 6.75
CA ARG A 54 -3.11 25.56 6.81
C ARG A 54 -3.43 25.24 8.26
N GLU A 55 -4.70 24.95 8.57
CA GLU A 55 -5.07 24.54 9.94
C GLU A 55 -4.55 23.12 10.22
N TYR A 56 -4.65 22.24 9.24
CA TYR A 56 -4.18 20.85 9.32
C TYR A 56 -3.25 20.53 8.16
N VAL A 57 -2.09 19.96 8.45
CA VAL A 57 -1.17 19.43 7.45
C VAL A 57 -0.88 17.97 7.74
N ILE A 58 -1.08 17.10 6.75
CA ILE A 58 -0.61 15.72 6.78
C ILE A 58 0.64 15.62 5.89
N VAL A 59 1.74 15.13 6.44
CA VAL A 59 2.95 14.84 5.66
C VAL A 59 3.02 13.35 5.38
N GLY A 60 3.08 12.98 4.10
CA GLY A 60 2.98 11.62 3.59
C GLY A 60 1.64 11.39 2.88
N GLY A 61 1.68 10.79 1.68
CA GLY A 61 0.51 10.48 0.87
C GLY A 61 0.13 9.00 0.86
N GLY A 62 0.39 8.26 1.95
CA GLY A 62 0.10 6.82 2.04
C GLY A 62 -1.27 6.49 2.63
N ASN A 63 -1.50 5.20 2.93
CA ASN A 63 -2.74 4.70 3.57
C ASN A 63 -3.21 5.58 4.74
N ALA A 64 -2.32 5.84 5.70
CA ALA A 64 -2.60 6.64 6.88
C ALA A 64 -3.20 8.02 6.54
N ALA A 65 -2.66 8.71 5.53
CA ALA A 65 -3.16 10.00 5.09
C ALA A 65 -4.54 9.90 4.42
N GLY A 66 -4.79 8.88 3.62
CA GLY A 66 -6.10 8.65 2.99
C GLY A 66 -7.20 8.37 4.01
N TYR A 67 -6.93 7.49 4.98
CA TYR A 67 -7.87 7.20 6.07
C TYR A 67 -8.05 8.41 7.00
N ALA A 68 -6.99 9.15 7.34
CA ALA A 68 -7.12 10.39 8.11
C ALA A 68 -7.99 11.40 7.35
N ALA A 69 -7.73 11.64 6.07
CA ALA A 69 -8.52 12.54 5.24
C ALA A 69 -10.01 12.18 5.23
N ARG A 70 -10.34 10.88 5.15
CA ARG A 70 -11.72 10.40 5.30
C ARG A 70 -12.33 10.86 6.62
N THR A 71 -11.64 10.64 7.74
CA THR A 71 -12.11 11.04 9.07
C THR A 71 -12.31 12.55 9.18
N PHE A 72 -11.39 13.36 8.61
CA PHE A 72 -11.56 14.82 8.55
C PHE A 72 -12.82 15.22 7.77
N VAL A 73 -13.13 14.54 6.67
CA VAL A 73 -14.36 14.78 5.90
C VAL A 73 -15.60 14.39 6.70
N GLU A 74 -15.61 13.21 7.32
CA GLU A 74 -16.74 12.71 8.12
C GLU A 74 -17.09 13.64 9.30
N HIS A 75 -16.08 14.32 9.87
CA HIS A 75 -16.27 15.29 10.96
C HIS A 75 -16.43 16.74 10.47
N GLY A 76 -16.49 16.98 9.16
CA GLY A 76 -16.63 18.33 8.59
C GLY A 76 -15.45 19.24 8.90
N MET A 77 -14.23 18.69 9.00
CA MET A 77 -12.98 19.38 9.33
C MET A 77 -12.05 19.63 8.14
N ALA A 78 -12.32 19.01 6.98
CA ALA A 78 -11.45 19.07 5.79
C ALA A 78 -11.54 20.39 5.00
N ASP A 79 -12.76 20.88 4.75
CA ASP A 79 -13.13 21.94 3.82
C ASP A 79 -12.22 23.19 3.87
N GLY A 80 -11.22 23.25 2.97
CA GLY A 80 -10.24 24.34 2.84
C GLY A 80 -9.16 24.39 3.92
N ARG A 81 -9.24 23.52 4.93
CA ARG A 81 -8.40 23.53 6.13
C ARG A 81 -7.31 22.48 6.12
N LEU A 82 -7.53 21.38 5.41
CA LEU A 82 -6.62 20.25 5.34
C LEU A 82 -5.75 20.30 4.08
N CYS A 83 -4.44 20.18 4.27
CA CYS A 83 -3.46 19.97 3.20
C CYS A 83 -2.74 18.64 3.42
N ILE A 84 -2.52 17.89 2.34
CA ILE A 84 -1.68 16.69 2.32
C ILE A 84 -0.45 17.00 1.47
N VAL A 85 0.74 16.72 2.00
CA VAL A 85 2.00 16.86 1.27
C VAL A 85 2.53 15.47 0.96
N SER A 86 2.66 15.15 -0.32
CA SER A 86 3.05 13.82 -0.80
C SER A 86 4.29 13.91 -1.69
N LYS A 87 5.18 12.93 -1.53
CA LYS A 87 6.31 12.72 -2.43
C LYS A 87 5.92 12.04 -3.75
N GLU A 88 4.75 11.39 -3.79
CA GLU A 88 4.28 10.61 -4.94
C GLU A 88 3.31 11.44 -5.79
N ALA A 89 3.26 11.15 -7.09
CA ALA A 89 2.44 11.83 -8.09
C ALA A 89 0.95 11.42 -8.11
N VAL A 90 0.53 10.59 -7.15
CA VAL A 90 -0.81 10.00 -7.13
C VAL A 90 -1.51 10.23 -5.78
N PRO A 91 -2.86 10.30 -5.77
CA PRO A 91 -3.62 10.33 -4.51
C PRO A 91 -3.36 9.08 -3.66
N PRO A 92 -3.54 9.17 -2.32
CA PRO A 92 -3.41 8.02 -1.43
C PRO A 92 -4.12 6.74 -1.92
N TYR A 93 -3.45 5.61 -1.75
CA TYR A 93 -3.90 4.30 -2.26
C TYR A 93 -3.43 3.16 -1.39
N GLU A 94 -4.09 2.00 -1.51
CA GLU A 94 -3.79 0.79 -0.74
C GLU A 94 -2.49 0.12 -1.23
N ARG A 95 -1.37 0.46 -0.59
CA ARG A 95 -0.04 -0.10 -0.93
C ARG A 95 0.06 -1.63 -0.99
N PRO A 96 -0.67 -2.43 -0.17
CA PRO A 96 -0.63 -3.89 -0.29
C PRO A 96 -1.04 -4.43 -1.66
N ALA A 97 -1.72 -3.66 -2.50
CA ALA A 97 -2.05 -4.05 -3.86
C ALA A 97 -0.80 -4.17 -4.76
N LEU A 98 0.25 -3.38 -4.49
CA LEU A 98 1.44 -3.26 -5.34
C LEU A 98 2.24 -4.55 -5.49
N THR A 99 2.23 -5.43 -4.48
CA THR A 99 2.91 -6.75 -4.52
C THR A 99 1.95 -7.91 -4.79
N LYS A 100 0.67 -7.63 -5.03
CA LYS A 100 -0.38 -8.64 -5.24
C LYS A 100 -0.93 -8.54 -6.66
N GLY A 101 -2.22 -8.21 -6.78
CA GLY A 101 -2.90 -8.10 -8.07
C GLY A 101 -2.27 -7.08 -9.02
N TYR A 102 -1.47 -6.12 -8.53
CA TYR A 102 -0.73 -5.20 -9.40
C TYR A 102 0.34 -5.92 -10.23
N LEU A 103 1.05 -6.89 -9.64
CA LEU A 103 2.11 -7.61 -10.33
C LEU A 103 1.59 -8.71 -11.23
N PHE A 104 0.28 -8.92 -11.36
CA PHE A 104 -0.24 -9.95 -12.26
C PHE A 104 0.05 -9.62 -13.73
N PRO A 105 0.24 -10.64 -14.56
CA PRO A 105 0.41 -10.44 -15.98
C PRO A 105 -0.87 -9.86 -16.63
N PRO A 106 -0.76 -9.16 -17.76
CA PRO A 106 -1.87 -8.40 -18.36
C PRO A 106 -3.14 -9.23 -18.59
N GLU A 107 -3.01 -10.50 -18.97
CA GLU A 107 -4.10 -11.43 -19.21
C GLU A 107 -4.90 -11.78 -17.94
N LYS A 108 -4.32 -11.58 -16.75
CA LYS A 108 -4.97 -11.81 -15.44
C LYS A 108 -5.66 -10.56 -14.88
N LYS A 109 -5.87 -9.53 -15.71
CA LYS A 109 -6.57 -8.28 -15.36
C LYS A 109 -6.00 -7.65 -14.08
N PRO A 110 -4.73 -7.20 -14.13
CA PRO A 110 -4.04 -6.74 -12.94
C PRO A 110 -4.70 -5.50 -12.33
N ALA A 111 -4.58 -5.37 -11.01
CA ALA A 111 -5.07 -4.21 -10.29
C ALA A 111 -4.28 -2.97 -10.74
N ARG A 112 -4.96 -1.89 -11.13
CA ARG A 112 -4.35 -0.61 -11.49
C ARG A 112 -5.08 0.53 -10.79
N LEU A 113 -4.39 1.64 -10.58
CA LEU A 113 -5.06 2.88 -10.20
C LEU A 113 -6.01 3.29 -11.34
N PRO A 114 -7.18 3.87 -11.03
CA PRO A 114 -7.66 4.31 -9.72
C PRO A 114 -8.37 3.21 -8.90
N GLY A 115 -8.30 1.93 -9.30
CA GLY A 115 -9.10 0.83 -8.75
C GLY A 115 -8.93 0.53 -7.26
N PHE A 116 -7.81 0.94 -6.65
CA PHE A 116 -7.47 0.65 -5.25
C PHE A 116 -6.97 1.89 -4.48
N HIS A 117 -7.50 3.08 -4.78
CA HIS A 117 -7.37 4.21 -3.86
C HIS A 117 -7.91 3.86 -2.47
N THR A 118 -7.45 4.56 -1.43
CA THR A 118 -7.78 4.28 -0.03
C THR A 118 -9.29 4.23 0.23
N CYS A 119 -9.67 3.49 1.28
CA CYS A 119 -11.04 3.33 1.78
C CYS A 119 -12.00 2.50 0.90
N VAL A 120 -11.61 2.11 -0.32
CA VAL A 120 -12.45 1.23 -1.18
C VAL A 120 -12.70 -0.13 -0.53
N GLY A 121 -11.68 -0.71 0.11
CA GLY A 121 -11.77 -2.03 0.75
C GLY A 121 -12.64 -2.08 2.01
N SER A 122 -12.93 -0.92 2.62
CA SER A 122 -13.75 -0.79 3.84
C SER A 122 -15.15 -0.24 3.56
N GLY A 123 -15.61 -0.28 2.30
CA GLY A 123 -16.94 0.21 1.89
C GLY A 123 -17.04 1.73 1.76
N GLY A 124 -15.92 2.45 1.79
CA GLY A 124 -15.87 3.90 1.55
C GLY A 124 -15.88 4.25 0.07
N GLN A 125 -16.04 5.55 -0.21
CA GLN A 125 -15.86 6.09 -1.56
C GLN A 125 -14.39 5.99 -1.99
N ARG A 126 -14.19 5.82 -3.29
CA ARG A 126 -12.85 5.85 -3.89
C ARG A 126 -12.29 7.28 -3.81
N GLN A 127 -11.20 7.45 -3.08
CA GLN A 127 -10.54 8.74 -2.91
C GLN A 127 -9.66 9.10 -4.11
N THR A 128 -10.27 9.39 -5.26
CA THR A 128 -9.54 9.91 -6.45
C THR A 128 -9.11 11.36 -6.24
N ALA A 129 -8.34 11.92 -7.18
CA ALA A 129 -7.94 13.34 -7.12
C ALA A 129 -9.16 14.29 -7.04
N GLU A 130 -10.24 13.96 -7.75
CA GLU A 130 -11.50 14.69 -7.72
C GLU A 130 -12.14 14.66 -6.34
N TRP A 131 -12.12 13.50 -5.66
CA TRP A 131 -12.68 13.36 -4.31
C TRP A 131 -12.00 14.31 -3.32
N TYR A 132 -10.67 14.42 -3.36
CA TYR A 132 -9.95 15.36 -2.49
C TYR A 132 -10.37 16.81 -2.77
N LYS A 133 -10.43 17.19 -4.06
CA LYS A 133 -10.83 18.53 -4.48
C LYS A 133 -12.27 18.88 -4.07
N GLU A 134 -13.21 17.96 -4.26
CA GLU A 134 -14.63 18.13 -3.90
C GLU A 134 -14.85 18.30 -2.39
N ASN A 135 -13.96 17.72 -1.58
CA ASN A 135 -13.97 17.85 -0.13
C ASN A 135 -13.10 19.00 0.41
N GLY A 136 -12.61 19.87 -0.49
CA GLY A 136 -11.81 21.04 -0.12
C GLY A 136 -10.42 20.69 0.45
N ILE A 137 -9.89 19.51 0.11
CA ILE A 137 -8.56 19.07 0.54
C ILE A 137 -7.55 19.39 -0.56
N GLU A 138 -6.51 20.14 -0.22
CA GLU A 138 -5.37 20.32 -1.11
C GLU A 138 -4.41 19.13 -0.97
N VAL A 139 -3.96 18.59 -2.10
CA VAL A 139 -2.88 17.61 -2.12
C VAL A 139 -1.74 18.16 -2.94
N LEU A 140 -0.60 18.42 -2.30
CA LEU A 140 0.65 18.78 -2.94
C LEU A 140 1.37 17.50 -3.34
N TYR A 141 1.31 17.18 -4.63
CA TYR A 141 1.98 16.02 -5.22
C TYR A 141 3.44 16.34 -5.56
N GLU A 142 4.29 15.31 -5.55
CA GLU A 142 5.70 15.38 -5.96
C GLU A 142 6.49 16.50 -5.25
N ASP A 143 6.09 16.86 -4.03
CA ASP A 143 6.69 17.97 -3.30
C ASP A 143 7.01 17.58 -1.86
N PRO A 144 7.95 16.63 -1.64
CA PRO A 144 8.30 16.17 -0.30
C PRO A 144 8.75 17.31 0.62
N VAL A 145 8.47 17.14 1.92
CA VAL A 145 8.99 18.03 2.96
C VAL A 145 10.46 17.75 3.19
N GLU A 146 11.30 18.78 3.12
CA GLU A 146 12.76 18.69 3.30
C GLU A 146 13.24 19.35 4.60
N ALA A 147 12.47 20.29 5.15
CA ALA A 147 12.78 20.88 6.46
C ALA A 147 11.53 21.04 7.32
N PHE A 148 11.72 20.90 8.63
CA PHE A 148 10.72 21.05 9.66
C PHE A 148 11.24 21.97 10.76
N ASP A 149 10.44 22.95 11.16
CA ASP A 149 10.69 23.78 12.33
C ASP A 149 9.46 23.79 13.24
N GLY A 150 9.55 23.00 14.32
CA GLY A 150 8.52 22.90 15.33
C GLY A 150 8.33 24.16 16.17
N LYS A 151 9.31 25.08 16.23
CA LYS A 151 9.18 26.34 17.00
C LYS A 151 8.35 27.36 16.24
N THR A 152 8.57 27.47 14.93
CA THR A 152 7.81 28.40 14.07
C THR A 152 6.57 27.76 13.46
N GLN A 153 6.38 26.45 13.66
CA GLN A 153 5.32 25.62 13.07
C GLN A 153 5.32 25.72 11.55
N THR A 154 6.50 25.54 10.95
CA THR A 154 6.68 25.62 9.50
C THR A 154 7.30 24.36 8.92
N LEU A 155 6.93 24.08 7.68
CA LEU A 155 7.51 23.06 6.82
C LEU A 155 8.06 23.75 5.57
N LYS A 156 9.20 23.27 5.08
CA LYS A 156 9.72 23.65 3.77
C LYS A 156 9.66 22.44 2.85
N THR A 157 9.03 22.58 1.69
CA THR A 157 8.98 21.54 0.67
C THR A 157 10.13 21.68 -0.33
N SER A 158 10.37 20.64 -1.12
CA SER A 158 11.42 20.59 -2.15
C SER A 158 11.29 21.67 -3.23
N SER A 159 10.05 22.08 -3.55
CA SER A 159 9.78 23.19 -4.48
C SER A 159 10.10 24.57 -3.87
N GLY A 160 10.48 24.61 -2.59
CA GLY A 160 10.76 25.83 -1.85
C GLY A 160 9.54 26.47 -1.19
N LYS A 161 8.34 25.87 -1.29
CA LYS A 161 7.17 26.37 -0.58
C LYS A 161 7.38 26.27 0.92
N ILE A 162 6.94 27.31 1.62
CA ILE A 162 6.88 27.33 3.07
C ILE A 162 5.41 27.16 3.45
N LEU A 163 5.12 26.14 4.28
CA LEU A 163 3.77 25.88 4.78
C LEU A 163 3.79 26.12 6.28
N LYS A 164 2.91 27.00 6.75
CA LYS A 164 2.63 27.13 8.19
C LYS A 164 1.47 26.24 8.55
N TYR A 165 1.59 25.50 9.65
CA TYR A 165 0.54 24.59 10.10
C TYR A 165 0.01 24.97 11.49
N GLY A 166 -1.28 24.72 11.72
CA GLY A 166 -1.84 24.60 13.07
C GLY A 166 -1.44 23.24 13.64
N SER A 167 -2.09 22.18 13.18
CA SER A 167 -1.72 20.80 13.52
C SER A 167 -1.06 20.04 12.38
N LEU A 168 -0.07 19.23 12.73
CA LEU A 168 0.74 18.43 11.84
C LEU A 168 0.55 16.94 12.13
N ILE A 169 0.23 16.15 11.11
CA ILE A 169 0.22 14.69 11.16
C ILE A 169 1.40 14.18 10.35
N ILE A 170 2.35 13.51 11.00
CA ILE A 170 3.49 12.89 10.35
C ILE A 170 3.12 11.43 10.01
N SER A 171 3.03 11.15 8.72
CA SER A 171 2.62 9.86 8.15
C SER A 171 3.54 9.41 7.00
N THR A 172 4.81 9.76 7.11
CA THR A 172 5.88 9.50 6.11
C THR A 172 6.17 8.01 5.88
N GLY A 173 5.75 7.14 6.79
CA GLY A 173 5.85 5.70 6.64
C GLY A 173 7.29 5.19 6.61
N CYS A 174 7.61 4.32 5.65
CA CYS A 174 8.91 3.67 5.51
C CYS A 174 9.41 3.71 4.07
N ALA A 175 10.70 3.49 3.87
CA ALA A 175 11.34 3.20 2.60
C ALA A 175 11.81 1.73 2.55
N ALA A 176 11.91 1.15 1.36
CA ALA A 176 12.51 -0.18 1.19
C ALA A 176 13.99 -0.15 1.61
N ALA A 177 14.45 -1.20 2.29
CA ALA A 177 15.87 -1.35 2.58
C ALA A 177 16.63 -1.71 1.30
N ARG A 178 17.68 -0.95 1.00
CA ARG A 178 18.47 -1.08 -0.23
C ARG A 178 19.80 -1.80 0.00
N LEU A 179 20.23 -2.57 -0.99
CA LEU A 179 21.60 -3.08 -1.06
C LEU A 179 22.54 -1.91 -1.44
N PRO A 180 23.78 -1.88 -0.94
CA PRO A 180 24.76 -0.92 -1.38
C PRO A 180 25.05 -1.00 -2.89
N GLU A 181 25.25 0.16 -3.53
CA GLU A 181 25.69 0.26 -4.94
C GLU A 181 26.96 -0.56 -5.20
N LYS A 182 27.94 -0.51 -4.28
CA LYS A 182 29.21 -1.26 -4.39
C LYS A 182 29.05 -2.79 -4.50
N ILE A 183 27.88 -3.34 -4.17
CA ILE A 183 27.56 -4.76 -4.33
C ILE A 183 26.51 -5.00 -5.43
N GLY A 184 26.30 -4.02 -6.31
CA GLY A 184 25.37 -4.08 -7.44
C GLY A 184 23.92 -3.75 -7.08
N GLY A 185 23.67 -3.07 -5.95
CA GLY A 185 22.32 -2.78 -5.47
C GLY A 185 21.49 -1.84 -6.35
N ASP A 186 22.10 -1.20 -7.34
CA ASP A 186 21.53 -0.24 -8.28
C ASP A 186 21.70 -0.67 -9.76
N LEU A 187 22.19 -1.89 -10.00
CA LEU A 187 22.33 -2.42 -11.35
C LEU A 187 20.98 -2.42 -12.08
N PRO A 188 20.93 -2.08 -13.38
CA PRO A 188 19.74 -2.25 -14.19
C PRO A 188 19.21 -3.69 -14.12
N GLY A 189 17.93 -3.85 -13.77
CA GLY A 189 17.31 -5.16 -13.51
C GLY A 189 17.26 -5.55 -12.03
N VAL A 190 17.84 -4.75 -11.13
CA VAL A 190 17.61 -4.84 -9.68
C VAL A 190 16.45 -3.93 -9.30
N HIS A 191 15.44 -4.51 -8.65
CA HIS A 191 14.20 -3.84 -8.28
C HIS A 191 13.98 -3.85 -6.77
N TYR A 192 13.33 -2.79 -6.32
CA TYR A 192 12.73 -2.65 -5.00
C TYR A 192 11.25 -2.37 -5.21
N ILE A 193 10.43 -2.53 -4.17
CA ILE A 193 9.00 -2.22 -4.28
C ILE A 193 8.48 -1.47 -3.05
N ARG A 194 8.13 -0.21 -3.24
CA ARG A 194 7.50 0.61 -2.21
C ARG A 194 6.37 1.50 -2.71
N ASP A 195 6.49 2.02 -3.93
CA ASP A 195 5.50 2.90 -4.55
C ASP A 195 5.09 2.40 -5.95
N VAL A 196 4.19 3.15 -6.61
CA VAL A 196 3.66 2.79 -7.92
C VAL A 196 4.76 2.77 -8.99
N ALA A 197 5.72 3.70 -8.92
CA ALA A 197 6.81 3.78 -9.89
C ALA A 197 7.71 2.55 -9.81
N ASP A 198 8.04 2.11 -8.59
CA ASP A 198 8.73 0.85 -8.35
C ASP A 198 7.95 -0.35 -8.94
N ALA A 199 6.63 -0.40 -8.69
CA ALA A 199 5.77 -1.49 -9.15
C ALA A 199 5.65 -1.53 -10.69
N ASP A 200 5.54 -0.38 -11.35
CA ASP A 200 5.53 -0.26 -12.82
C ASP A 200 6.84 -0.72 -13.44
N SER A 201 7.96 -0.29 -12.84
CA SER A 201 9.31 -0.73 -13.23
C SER A 201 9.44 -2.26 -13.12
N LEU A 202 8.98 -2.84 -12.02
CA LEU A 202 9.01 -4.28 -11.81
C LEU A 202 8.12 -5.04 -12.82
N VAL A 203 6.89 -4.58 -13.07
CA VAL A 203 5.99 -5.21 -14.07
C VAL A 203 6.63 -5.20 -15.46
N SER A 204 7.26 -4.11 -15.86
CA SER A 204 7.98 -4.01 -17.14
C SER A 204 9.12 -5.04 -17.24
N SER A 205 9.85 -5.27 -16.15
CA SER A 205 10.91 -6.28 -16.11
C SER A 205 10.36 -7.71 -16.10
N LEU A 206 9.30 -8.00 -15.33
CA LEU A 206 8.66 -9.32 -15.29
C LEU A 206 8.19 -9.77 -16.67
N GLY A 207 7.71 -8.85 -17.52
CA GLY A 207 7.30 -9.17 -18.89
C GLY A 207 8.44 -9.53 -19.85
N LYS A 208 9.70 -9.36 -19.45
CA LYS A 208 10.90 -9.64 -20.26
C LYS A 208 11.84 -10.66 -19.61
N ALA A 209 11.67 -10.89 -18.31
CA ALA A 209 12.51 -11.75 -17.51
C ALA A 209 12.42 -13.22 -17.96
N LYS A 210 13.48 -13.98 -17.68
CA LYS A 210 13.46 -15.45 -17.76
C LYS A 210 13.85 -16.07 -16.42
N LYS A 211 14.87 -15.49 -15.77
CA LYS A 211 15.39 -15.93 -14.48
C LYS A 211 15.31 -14.81 -13.46
N ILE A 212 14.57 -15.07 -12.39
CA ILE A 212 14.30 -14.09 -11.35
C ILE A 212 14.85 -14.58 -10.01
N VAL A 213 15.65 -13.72 -9.37
CA VAL A 213 16.13 -13.94 -8.01
C VAL A 213 15.43 -12.98 -7.05
N VAL A 214 14.84 -13.53 -6.00
CA VAL A 214 14.24 -12.77 -4.91
C VAL A 214 15.14 -12.87 -3.68
N ILE A 215 15.64 -11.74 -3.21
CA ILE A 215 16.51 -11.66 -2.03
C ILE A 215 15.65 -11.31 -0.82
N GLY A 216 15.49 -12.28 0.08
CA GLY A 216 14.73 -12.16 1.33
C GLY A 216 13.49 -13.04 1.38
N GLY A 217 13.40 -13.91 2.39
CA GLY A 217 12.27 -14.82 2.65
C GLY A 217 11.14 -14.21 3.47
N GLY A 218 10.95 -12.89 3.39
CA GLY A 218 9.90 -12.15 4.09
C GLY A 218 8.62 -11.98 3.27
N TYR A 219 7.62 -11.28 3.81
CA TYR A 219 6.32 -11.07 3.15
C TYR A 219 6.44 -10.57 1.71
N ILE A 220 7.21 -9.51 1.50
CA ILE A 220 7.38 -8.90 0.18
C ILE A 220 8.06 -9.88 -0.79
N GLY A 221 9.10 -10.58 -0.34
CA GLY A 221 9.79 -11.55 -1.17
C GLY A 221 8.87 -12.70 -1.58
N MET A 222 8.12 -13.26 -0.64
CA MET A 222 7.16 -14.33 -0.91
C MET A 222 6.03 -13.88 -1.84
N GLU A 223 5.44 -12.70 -1.62
CA GLU A 223 4.38 -12.16 -2.48
C GLU A 223 4.87 -11.91 -3.93
N VAL A 224 6.07 -11.35 -4.09
CA VAL A 224 6.67 -11.15 -5.42
C VAL A 224 7.00 -12.48 -6.09
N ALA A 225 7.53 -13.46 -5.36
CA ALA A 225 7.79 -14.79 -5.91
C ALA A 225 6.49 -15.47 -6.38
N ALA A 226 5.41 -15.37 -5.60
CA ALA A 226 4.10 -15.87 -6.01
C ALA A 226 3.58 -15.16 -7.27
N ALA A 227 3.78 -13.84 -7.37
CA ALA A 227 3.46 -13.10 -8.59
C ALA A 227 4.29 -13.63 -9.78
N ALA A 228 5.59 -13.84 -9.62
CA ALA A 228 6.49 -14.37 -10.64
C ALA A 228 6.10 -15.77 -11.14
N CYS A 229 5.59 -16.65 -10.25
CA CYS A 229 4.96 -17.91 -10.67
C CYS A 229 3.81 -17.66 -11.65
N GLY A 230 3.03 -16.61 -11.42
CA GLY A 230 1.95 -16.18 -12.30
C GLY A 230 2.38 -15.79 -13.71
N TRP A 231 3.66 -15.42 -13.89
CA TRP A 231 4.34 -15.12 -15.17
C TRP A 231 5.10 -16.32 -15.74
N ASN A 232 5.09 -17.48 -15.07
CA ASN A 232 5.86 -18.68 -15.44
C ASN A 232 7.39 -18.45 -15.53
N LEU A 233 7.96 -17.67 -14.61
CA LEU A 233 9.39 -17.36 -14.56
C LEU A 233 10.19 -18.36 -13.71
N ASP A 234 11.44 -18.64 -14.11
CA ASP A 234 12.36 -19.46 -13.29
C ASP A 234 12.79 -18.67 -12.05
N THR A 235 12.16 -18.98 -10.92
CA THR A 235 12.20 -18.16 -9.70
C THR A 235 13.02 -18.84 -8.61
N THR A 236 14.01 -18.12 -8.08
CA THR A 236 14.82 -18.56 -6.93
C THR A 236 14.72 -17.54 -5.80
N ILE A 237 14.41 -17.98 -4.59
CA ILE A 237 14.41 -17.14 -3.38
C ILE A 237 15.66 -17.45 -2.55
N ILE A 238 16.40 -16.42 -2.18
CA ILE A 238 17.66 -16.52 -1.43
C ILE A 238 17.49 -15.77 -0.11
N PHE A 239 17.76 -16.43 1.02
CA PHE A 239 17.67 -15.79 2.33
C PHE A 239 18.57 -16.48 3.38
N PRO A 240 19.00 -15.74 4.42
CA PRO A 240 19.97 -16.24 5.40
C PRO A 240 19.37 -17.16 6.46
N GLU A 241 18.05 -17.16 6.66
CA GLU A 241 17.40 -17.95 7.70
C GLU A 241 17.17 -19.41 7.28
N ASP A 242 16.85 -20.27 8.25
CA ASP A 242 16.59 -21.69 8.03
C ASP A 242 15.25 -21.97 7.33
N HIS A 243 14.32 -21.02 7.43
CA HIS A 243 13.00 -21.09 6.82
C HIS A 243 12.43 -19.70 6.53
N ILE A 244 11.47 -19.64 5.61
CA ILE A 244 10.76 -18.40 5.27
C ILE A 244 10.00 -17.84 6.48
N MET A 245 9.76 -16.52 6.46
CA MET A 245 8.93 -15.84 7.46
C MET A 245 9.33 -16.09 8.92
N PRO A 246 10.62 -16.02 9.29
CA PRO A 246 11.14 -16.48 10.58
C PRO A 246 10.57 -15.74 11.79
N ARG A 247 10.04 -14.52 11.59
CA ARG A 247 9.41 -13.70 12.64
C ARG A 247 7.96 -14.08 12.93
N LEU A 248 7.34 -14.92 12.11
CA LEU A 248 5.91 -15.21 12.19
C LEU A 248 5.58 -16.69 12.09
N PHE A 249 6.25 -17.42 11.20
CA PHE A 249 5.96 -18.82 10.98
C PHE A 249 6.78 -19.68 11.93
N THR A 250 6.15 -20.72 12.46
CA THR A 250 6.89 -21.84 13.04
C THR A 250 7.57 -22.64 11.91
N PRO A 251 8.65 -23.40 12.19
CA PRO A 251 9.32 -24.19 11.17
C PRO A 251 8.38 -25.16 10.42
N SER A 252 7.42 -25.76 11.13
CA SER A 252 6.44 -26.68 10.54
C SER A 252 5.44 -25.99 9.60
N LEU A 253 5.05 -24.75 9.92
CA LEU A 253 4.21 -23.95 9.04
C LEU A 253 4.99 -23.45 7.82
N ALA A 254 6.21 -22.95 8.04
CA ALA A 254 7.08 -22.49 6.97
C ALA A 254 7.34 -23.60 5.95
N LYS A 255 7.65 -24.82 6.41
CA LYS A 255 7.84 -25.99 5.54
C LYS A 255 6.66 -26.25 4.60
N LYS A 256 5.41 -26.16 5.11
CA LYS A 256 4.21 -26.36 4.27
C LYS A 256 4.09 -25.32 3.15
N TYR A 257 4.45 -24.07 3.46
CA TYR A 257 4.45 -23.01 2.45
C TYR A 257 5.63 -23.15 1.49
N GLU A 258 6.82 -23.51 1.95
CA GLU A 258 7.96 -23.81 1.07
C GLU A 258 7.61 -24.92 0.08
N GLU A 259 7.04 -26.04 0.55
CA GLU A 259 6.57 -27.15 -0.29
C GLU A 259 5.54 -26.67 -1.34
N LEU A 260 4.62 -25.77 -0.95
CA LEU A 260 3.65 -25.20 -1.89
C LEU A 260 4.32 -24.35 -2.98
N TYR A 261 5.31 -23.53 -2.61
CA TYR A 261 6.05 -22.71 -3.58
C TYR A 261 6.92 -23.59 -4.50
N GLU A 262 7.55 -24.62 -3.96
CA GLU A 262 8.33 -25.62 -4.72
C GLU A 262 7.46 -26.38 -5.73
N GLN A 263 6.24 -26.77 -5.34
CA GLN A 263 5.25 -27.37 -6.24
C GLN A 263 4.87 -26.44 -7.40
N ASN A 264 5.01 -25.12 -7.21
CA ASN A 264 4.80 -24.10 -8.25
C ASN A 264 6.10 -23.70 -8.96
N GLY A 265 7.20 -24.46 -8.79
CA GLY A 265 8.45 -24.29 -9.51
C GLY A 265 9.44 -23.30 -8.89
N VAL A 266 9.17 -22.78 -7.68
CA VAL A 266 10.09 -21.89 -6.97
C VAL A 266 11.21 -22.70 -6.32
N LYS A 267 12.44 -22.20 -6.46
CA LYS A 267 13.63 -22.79 -5.82
C LYS A 267 14.00 -21.97 -4.59
N PHE A 268 14.48 -22.64 -3.55
CA PHE A 268 14.93 -22.00 -2.33
C PHE A 268 16.43 -22.21 -2.11
N VAL A 269 17.14 -21.13 -1.77
CA VAL A 269 18.51 -21.15 -1.28
C VAL A 269 18.50 -20.56 0.13
N LYS A 270 18.38 -21.45 1.11
CA LYS A 270 18.26 -21.13 2.54
C LYS A 270 19.64 -21.07 3.19
N GLY A 271 19.78 -20.37 4.32
CA GLY A 271 21.08 -20.24 4.99
C GLY A 271 22.13 -19.46 4.20
N ALA A 272 21.72 -18.70 3.18
CA ALA A 272 22.63 -18.06 2.23
C ALA A 272 22.60 -16.54 2.32
N LEU A 273 23.78 -15.95 2.18
CA LEU A 273 23.97 -14.50 2.13
C LEU A 273 24.49 -14.10 0.75
N ILE A 274 23.90 -13.04 0.20
CA ILE A 274 24.42 -12.36 -0.99
C ILE A 274 25.76 -11.70 -0.63
N ASP A 275 26.76 -11.94 -1.46
CA ASP A 275 28.01 -11.19 -1.46
C ASP A 275 27.92 -9.97 -2.38
N LYS A 276 27.58 -10.21 -3.65
CA LYS A 276 27.37 -9.17 -4.67
C LYS A 276 26.46 -9.62 -5.80
N LEU A 277 25.97 -8.65 -6.57
CA LEU A 277 25.31 -8.85 -7.85
C LEU A 277 26.30 -8.49 -8.96
N ASP A 278 26.48 -9.40 -9.92
CA ASP A 278 27.35 -9.17 -11.07
C ASP A 278 26.55 -8.66 -12.27
N ALA A 279 27.19 -7.77 -13.02
CA ALA A 279 26.65 -7.24 -14.27
C ALA A 279 27.11 -8.09 -15.46
N GLY A 280 26.19 -8.31 -16.40
CA GLY A 280 26.47 -8.89 -17.70
C GLY A 280 27.15 -7.90 -18.65
N SER A 281 27.38 -8.36 -19.88
CA SER A 281 28.01 -7.55 -20.93
C SER A 281 27.17 -6.34 -21.37
N ASP A 282 25.87 -6.35 -21.12
CA ASP A 282 24.94 -5.24 -21.36
C ASP A 282 24.82 -4.27 -20.17
N GLY A 283 25.59 -4.51 -19.11
CA GLY A 283 25.58 -3.72 -17.88
C GLY A 283 24.38 -4.00 -16.96
N ARG A 284 23.49 -4.94 -17.31
CA ARG A 284 22.36 -5.35 -16.46
C ARG A 284 22.79 -6.45 -15.50
N VAL A 285 22.02 -6.67 -14.44
CA VAL A 285 22.26 -7.82 -13.55
C VAL A 285 22.20 -9.13 -14.35
N SER A 286 23.19 -10.00 -14.12
CA SER A 286 23.27 -11.33 -14.75
C SER A 286 23.32 -12.47 -13.74
N SER A 287 23.75 -12.20 -12.51
CA SER A 287 23.86 -13.21 -11.46
C SER A 287 23.96 -12.63 -10.06
N ALA A 288 23.51 -13.42 -9.09
CA ALA A 288 23.76 -13.21 -7.67
C ALA A 288 24.89 -14.14 -7.21
N ILE A 289 25.93 -13.55 -6.62
CA ILE A 289 27.08 -14.25 -6.03
C ILE A 289 26.84 -14.37 -4.54
N LEU A 290 26.93 -15.59 -4.02
CA LEU A 290 26.75 -15.89 -2.61
C LEU A 290 28.10 -15.86 -1.88
N LYS A 291 28.07 -15.67 -0.56
CA LYS A 291 29.28 -15.62 0.27
C LYS A 291 30.10 -16.91 0.30
N ASP A 292 29.50 -18.04 -0.05
CA ASP A 292 30.18 -19.33 -0.20
C ASP A 292 30.83 -19.51 -1.59
N GLY A 293 30.70 -18.52 -2.49
CA GLY A 293 31.19 -18.55 -3.86
C GLY A 293 30.20 -19.14 -4.87
N SER A 294 29.04 -19.64 -4.44
CA SER A 294 28.00 -20.14 -5.33
C SER A 294 27.42 -19.02 -6.19
N VAL A 295 27.01 -19.36 -7.41
CA VAL A 295 26.47 -18.41 -8.39
C VAL A 295 25.04 -18.81 -8.76
N VAL A 296 24.12 -17.85 -8.67
CA VAL A 296 22.73 -18.00 -9.11
C VAL A 296 22.47 -17.03 -10.26
N GLU A 297 22.27 -17.55 -11.47
CA GLU A 297 21.96 -16.73 -12.65
C GLU A 297 20.60 -16.02 -12.53
N ALA A 298 20.56 -14.74 -12.88
CA ALA A 298 19.35 -13.92 -12.83
C ALA A 298 19.44 -12.75 -13.80
N ASP A 299 18.42 -12.53 -14.61
CA ASP A 299 18.27 -11.33 -15.44
C ASP A 299 17.40 -10.25 -14.78
N THR A 300 16.72 -10.62 -13.69
CA THR A 300 15.92 -9.73 -12.85
C THR A 300 16.11 -10.11 -11.38
N VAL A 301 16.37 -9.12 -10.53
CA VAL A 301 16.52 -9.31 -9.08
C VAL A 301 15.53 -8.44 -8.33
N ILE A 302 14.88 -8.97 -7.30
CA ILE A 302 14.02 -8.20 -6.40
C ILE A 302 14.56 -8.31 -4.98
N VAL A 303 14.74 -7.15 -4.36
CA VAL A 303 15.24 -7.08 -2.99
C VAL A 303 14.10 -6.80 -2.01
N GLY A 304 13.82 -7.79 -1.17
CA GLY A 304 12.76 -7.79 -0.15
C GLY A 304 13.32 -7.93 1.28
N ILE A 305 14.44 -7.28 1.60
CA ILE A 305 15.18 -7.46 2.87
C ILE A 305 14.67 -6.60 4.04
N GLY A 306 13.47 -6.02 3.90
CA GLY A 306 12.81 -5.21 4.93
C GLY A 306 12.66 -3.75 4.54
N ALA A 307 12.27 -2.93 5.52
CA ALA A 307 11.99 -1.53 5.35
C ALA A 307 12.59 -0.71 6.50
N LYS A 308 12.90 0.56 6.23
CA LYS A 308 13.40 1.52 7.21
C LYS A 308 12.40 2.66 7.39
N PRO A 309 12.10 3.08 8.63
CA PRO A 309 11.22 4.23 8.88
C PRO A 309 11.76 5.50 8.21
N SER A 310 10.87 6.27 7.60
CA SER A 310 11.20 7.55 6.95
C SER A 310 11.01 8.67 7.96
N VAL A 311 12.04 8.92 8.77
CA VAL A 311 11.97 9.86 9.90
C VAL A 311 12.41 11.28 9.56
N SER A 312 13.20 11.47 8.51
CA SER A 312 13.65 12.79 8.08
C SER A 312 12.52 13.61 7.46
N PRO A 313 12.43 14.93 7.68
CA PRO A 313 13.29 15.79 8.53
C PRO A 313 12.80 15.94 9.99
N PHE A 314 12.04 14.97 10.50
CA PHE A 314 11.34 15.04 11.79
C PHE A 314 12.11 14.39 12.94
N GLU A 315 13.42 14.18 12.82
CA GLU A 315 14.23 13.54 13.87
C GLU A 315 14.14 14.29 15.21
N ALA A 316 14.01 15.62 15.15
CA ALA A 316 13.86 16.50 16.31
C ALA A 316 12.57 16.27 17.11
N VAL A 317 11.57 15.59 16.55
CA VAL A 317 10.31 15.23 17.24
C VAL A 317 10.50 14.01 18.17
N GLY A 318 11.66 13.34 18.09
CA GLY A 318 12.01 12.20 18.93
C GLY A 318 11.73 10.88 18.23
N VAL A 319 12.79 10.23 17.75
CA VAL A 319 12.76 8.93 17.08
C VAL A 319 13.03 7.82 18.08
N ASN A 320 12.17 6.81 18.13
CA ASN A 320 12.49 5.53 18.75
C ASN A 320 12.79 4.50 17.67
N ILE A 321 14.04 4.10 17.65
CA ILE A 321 14.58 3.15 16.68
C ILE A 321 14.06 1.73 16.96
N GLU A 322 13.79 1.38 18.23
CA GLU A 322 13.24 0.07 18.63
C GLU A 322 11.81 -0.14 18.15
N VAL A 323 10.97 0.91 18.20
CA VAL A 323 9.59 0.88 17.68
C VAL A 323 9.56 1.12 16.15
N GLY A 324 10.69 1.52 15.57
CA GLY A 324 10.80 1.81 14.15
C GLY A 324 9.99 3.04 13.72
N GLY A 325 10.07 4.12 14.48
CA GLY A 325 9.32 5.34 14.15
C GLY A 325 9.58 6.49 15.10
N ILE A 326 8.82 7.57 14.95
CA ILE A 326 8.83 8.69 15.90
C ILE A 326 7.94 8.25 17.08
N GLU A 327 8.40 8.48 18.32
CA GLU A 327 7.79 7.87 19.52
C GLU A 327 6.95 8.84 20.37
N ARG A 328 7.14 10.15 20.25
CA ARG A 328 6.55 11.10 21.20
C ARG A 328 5.42 11.94 20.63
N LEU A 329 4.26 11.87 21.28
CA LEU A 329 3.44 13.06 21.56
C LEU A 329 4.22 13.90 22.60
N ILE A 330 4.85 14.99 22.18
CA ILE A 330 5.49 15.92 23.12
C ILE A 330 4.40 16.83 23.72
N PRO A 331 4.23 16.91 25.06
CA PRO A 331 3.23 17.80 25.69
C PRO A 331 3.46 19.31 25.45
N CYS A 332 4.66 19.70 25.02
CA CYS A 332 5.03 21.08 24.70
C CYS A 332 4.68 21.48 23.24
N LEU A 333 4.23 20.53 22.41
CA LEU A 333 3.77 20.72 21.03
C LEU A 333 2.46 19.94 20.84
N GLU A 334 1.37 20.41 21.44
CA GLU A 334 0.04 19.74 21.46
C GLU A 334 -0.55 19.41 20.07
N GLN A 335 0.10 19.84 18.99
CA GLN A 335 -0.43 19.88 17.64
C GLN A 335 0.28 18.91 16.67
N VAL A 336 1.19 18.03 17.13
CA VAL A 336 1.88 17.04 16.27
C VAL A 336 1.42 15.60 16.58
N TYR A 337 0.90 14.90 15.58
CA TYR A 337 0.40 13.54 15.67
C TYR A 337 1.16 12.58 14.75
N LEU A 338 1.19 11.30 15.12
CA LEU A 338 1.93 10.25 14.43
C LEU A 338 0.98 9.16 13.95
N ALA A 339 1.00 8.90 12.65
CA ALA A 339 0.31 7.77 12.05
C ALA A 339 1.35 6.83 11.46
N SER A 340 1.68 5.78 12.22
CA SER A 340 2.67 4.78 11.84
C SER A 340 1.98 3.46 11.49
N LEU A 341 2.32 2.90 10.32
CA LEU A 341 1.94 1.55 9.91
C LEU A 341 2.46 0.49 10.90
N LEU A 342 3.55 0.81 11.63
CA LEU A 342 4.16 -0.06 12.65
C LEU A 342 3.38 -0.01 13.97
N LEU A 343 2.78 1.12 14.36
CA LEU A 343 2.07 1.22 15.64
C LEU A 343 0.82 0.33 15.65
N GLU A 344 0.02 0.37 14.57
CA GLU A 344 -1.17 -0.46 14.44
C GLU A 344 -0.83 -1.92 14.16
N MET A 345 0.12 -2.26 13.29
CA MET A 345 0.50 -3.67 13.10
C MET A 345 1.06 -4.27 14.40
N TRP A 346 1.90 -3.55 15.14
CA TRP A 346 2.49 -4.06 16.38
C TRP A 346 1.44 -4.18 17.50
N GLN A 347 0.51 -3.24 17.63
CA GLN A 347 -0.60 -3.35 18.58
C GLN A 347 -1.65 -4.40 18.17
N LEU A 348 -2.06 -4.47 16.90
CA LEU A 348 -2.99 -5.51 16.40
C LEU A 348 -2.41 -6.92 16.56
N PHE A 349 -1.09 -7.11 16.36
CA PHE A 349 -0.44 -8.40 16.62
C PHE A 349 -0.41 -8.74 18.12
N ARG A 350 -0.20 -7.77 19.01
CA ARG A 350 -0.26 -7.99 20.47
C ARG A 350 -1.68 -8.30 20.96
N SER A 351 -2.70 -7.66 20.37
CA SER A 351 -4.10 -7.79 20.79
C SER A 351 -4.82 -9.01 20.22
N ARG A 352 -4.38 -9.56 19.06
CA ARG A 352 -5.01 -10.71 18.41
C ARG A 352 -4.24 -12.04 18.52
N CYS A 353 -3.06 -12.06 19.13
CA CYS A 353 -2.35 -13.30 19.50
C CYS A 353 -2.67 -13.79 20.93
N MET A 354 -3.67 -13.20 21.60
CA MET A 354 -4.36 -13.82 22.73
C MET A 354 -5.67 -14.42 22.21
N ILE A 355 -5.56 -15.54 21.48
CA ILE A 355 -6.68 -16.45 21.24
C ILE A 355 -6.14 -17.83 21.64
N GLU A 356 -6.75 -18.40 22.68
CA GLU A 356 -6.59 -19.79 23.13
C GLU A 356 -6.85 -20.80 22.01
#